data_AF-A0AA44G886-F1
#
_entry.id   AF-A0AA44G886-F1
#
_cell.length_a   1.000
_cell.length_b   1.000
_cell.length_c   1.000
_cell.angle_alpha   90.00
_cell.angle_beta   90.00
_cell.angle_gamma   90.00
#
_symmetry.space_group_name_H-M   'P 1'
#
loop_
_entity.id
_entity.type
_entity.pdbx_description
1 polymer ?
#
loop_
_entity_poly.entity_id
_entity_poly.type
_entity_poly.pdbx_seq_one_letter_code
_entity_poly.pdbx_strand_id
1 'polypeptide(L)' 'MSDFEKDLEAMAAEAEDQPEQQLPSIEEQKQIAAELKKLEEAGELTPEVLEQYFGKFYAKNEAPIH' A
#
# COMPACT_ATOMS: atom_id res chain seq x y z
N MET A 1 -11.83 7.34 31.00
CA MET A 1 -11.53 7.00 29.60
C MET A 1 -12.66 6.14 29.08
N SER A 2 -13.32 6.59 28.02
CA SER A 2 -14.36 5.85 27.30
C SER A 2 -13.77 4.62 26.63
N ASP A 3 -14.56 3.58 26.38
CA ASP A 3 -14.09 2.39 25.64
C ASP A 3 -13.58 2.77 24.23
N PHE A 4 -14.19 3.77 23.60
CA PHE A 4 -13.72 4.33 22.33
C PHE A 4 -12.31 4.93 22.41
N GLU A 5 -11.97 5.60 23.52
CA GLU A 5 -10.65 6.20 23.68
C GLU A 5 -9.57 5.12 23.83
N LYS A 6 -9.89 4.00 24.49
CA LYS A 6 -8.98 2.85 24.62
C LYS A 6 -8.78 2.13 23.29
N ASP A 7 -9.85 1.93 22.52
CA ASP A 7 -9.76 1.31 21.20
C ASP A 7 -8.94 2.18 20.24
N LEU A 8 -9.15 3.50 20.26
CA LEU A 8 -8.37 4.44 19.46
C LEU A 8 -6.88 4.44 19.83
N GLU A 9 -6.58 4.39 21.14
CA GLU A 9 -5.21 4.34 21.65
C GLU A 9 -4.50 3.02 21.26
N ALA A 10 -5.22 1.89 21.29
CA ALA A 10 -4.71 0.61 20.82
C ALA A 10 -4.42 0.61 19.31
N MET A 11 -5.31 1.18 18.49
CA MET A 11 -5.10 1.31 17.04
C MET A 11 -3.92 2.24 16.71
N ALA A 12 -3.77 3.35 17.43
CA ALA A 12 -2.65 4.27 17.24
C ALA A 12 -1.30 3.60 17.57
N ALA A 13 -1.25 2.83 18.65
CA ALA A 13 -0.05 2.07 19.02
C ALA A 13 0.32 0.99 17.99
N GLU A 14 -0.65 0.34 17.34
CA GLU A 14 -0.38 -0.62 16.26
C GLU A 14 0.14 0.05 14.97
N ALA A 15 -0.24 1.30 14.71
CA ALA A 15 0.24 2.07 13.56
C ALA A 15 1.68 2.58 13.74
N GLU A 16 2.09 2.90 14.98
CA GLU A 16 3.43 3.40 15.29
C GLU A 16 4.55 2.37 15.05
N ASP A 17 4.24 1.07 15.14
CA ASP A 17 5.22 -0.02 14.97
C ASP A 17 5.51 -0.39 13.51
N GLN A 18 4.78 0.18 12.53
CA GLN A 18 5.03 -0.09 11.11
C GLN A 18 5.96 0.97 10.50
N PRO A 19 7.08 0.55 9.86
CA PRO A 19 7.94 1.49 9.18
C PRO A 19 7.18 2.16 8.04
N GLU A 20 7.05 3.48 8.09
CA GLU A 20 6.45 4.27 7.02
C GLU A 20 7.19 4.01 5.71
N GLN A 21 6.46 3.52 4.71
CA GLN A 21 6.99 3.41 3.36
C GLN A 21 6.69 4.67 2.59
N GLN A 22 7.75 5.29 2.10
CA GLN A 22 7.62 6.45 1.23
C GLN A 22 6.85 6.08 -0.03
N LEU A 23 5.74 6.77 -0.24
CA LEU A 23 5.00 6.70 -1.49
C LEU A 23 5.86 7.31 -2.61
N PRO A 24 5.77 6.75 -3.84
CA PRO A 24 6.42 7.34 -5.00
C PRO A 24 5.87 8.75 -5.27
N SER A 25 6.69 9.61 -5.85
CA SER A 25 6.27 10.94 -6.32
C SER A 25 5.21 10.86 -7.42
N ILE A 26 4.52 11.96 -7.70
CA ILE A 26 3.50 12.01 -8.76
C ILE A 26 4.07 11.65 -10.14
N GLU A 27 5.30 12.05 -10.45
CA GLU A 27 5.91 11.72 -11.73
C GLU A 27 6.27 10.23 -11.81
N GLU A 28 6.76 9.62 -10.73
CA GLU A 28 7.00 8.18 -10.66
C GLU A 28 5.69 7.39 -10.75
N GLN A 29 4.62 7.84 -10.09
CA GLN A 29 3.29 7.21 -10.20
C GLN A 29 2.77 7.20 -11.64
N LYS A 30 2.95 8.31 -12.38
CA LYS A 30 2.57 8.36 -13.80
C LYS A 30 3.38 7.40 -14.66
N GLN A 31 4.68 7.27 -14.39
CA GLN A 31 5.55 6.32 -15.10
C GLN A 31 5.11 4.88 -14.86
N ILE A 32 4.87 4.52 -13.59
CA ILE A 32 4.35 3.21 -13.19
C ILE A 32 3.02 2.93 -13.91
N ALA A 33 2.07 3.87 -13.89
CA ALA A 33 0.78 3.70 -14.56
C ALA A 33 0.91 3.50 -16.07
N ALA A 34 1.83 4.22 -16.72
CA ALA A 34 2.09 4.07 -18.15
C ALA A 34 2.71 2.71 -18.49
N GLU A 35 3.57 2.17 -17.62
CA GLU A 35 4.18 0.85 -17.78
C GLU A 35 3.16 -0.27 -17.59
N LEU A 36 2.37 -0.23 -16.51
CA LEU A 36 1.30 -1.20 -16.25
C LEU A 36 0.29 -1.25 -17.40
N LYS A 37 -0.07 -0.09 -17.97
CA LYS A 37 -0.97 -0.03 -19.12
C LYS A 37 -0.39 -0.72 -20.37
N LYS A 38 0.91 -0.57 -20.64
CA LYS A 38 1.56 -1.27 -21.75
C LYS A 38 1.53 -2.78 -21.56
N LEU A 39 1.78 -3.24 -20.33
CA LEU A 39 1.73 -4.66 -20.00
C LEU A 39 0.31 -5.21 -20.10
N GLU A 40 -0.70 -4.43 -19.70
CA GLU A 40 -2.11 -4.79 -19.86
C GLU A 40 -2.47 -4.97 -21.34
N GLU A 41 -2.10 -4.00 -22.18
CA GLU A 41 -2.32 -4.06 -23.64
C GLU A 41 -1.59 -5.24 -24.30
N ALA A 42 -0.43 -5.62 -23.78
CA ALA A 42 0.33 -6.78 -24.24
C ALA A 42 -0.19 -8.14 -23.69
N GLY A 43 -1.08 -8.12 -22.70
CA GLY A 43 -1.53 -9.33 -21.99
C GLY A 43 -0.49 -9.92 -21.03
N GLU A 44 0.50 -9.11 -20.63
CA GLU A 44 1.63 -9.49 -19.77
C GLU A 44 1.49 -8.95 -18.32
N LEU A 45 0.40 -8.24 -18.02
CA LEU A 45 0.13 -7.73 -16.67
C LEU A 45 -0.31 -8.88 -15.74
N THR A 46 0.65 -9.50 -15.05
CA THR A 46 0.37 -10.59 -14.09
C THR A 46 0.38 -10.10 -12.64
N PRO A 47 -0.20 -10.86 -11.69
CA PRO A 47 -0.12 -10.56 -10.27
C PRO A 47 1.32 -10.41 -9.75
N GLU A 48 2.24 -11.25 -10.24
CA GLU A 48 3.66 -11.21 -9.87
C GLU A 48 4.32 -9.89 -10.32
N VAL A 49 3.89 -9.32 -11.45
CA VAL A 49 4.35 -8.00 -11.88
C VAL A 49 3.78 -6.90 -10.99
N LEU A 50 2.49 -6.98 -10.63
CA LEU A 50 1.86 -6.01 -9.72
C LEU A 50 2.52 -6.00 -8.34
N GLU A 51 2.92 -7.16 -7.82
CA GLU A 51 3.62 -7.28 -6.53
C GLU A 51 4.95 -6.51 -6.49
N GLN A 52 5.62 -6.33 -7.63
CA GLN A 52 6.88 -5.55 -7.68
C GLN A 52 6.64 -4.06 -7.39
N TYR A 53 5.46 -3.54 -7.74
CA TYR A 53 5.09 -2.14 -7.52
C TYR A 53 4.38 -1.94 -6.18
N PHE A 54 3.49 -2.86 -5.80
CA PHE A 54 2.58 -2.72 -4.66
C PHE A 54 2.94 -3.57 -3.44
N GLY A 55 3.68 -4.67 -3.61
CA GLY A 55 3.97 -5.63 -2.54
C GLY A 55 4.77 -5.03 -1.38
N LYS A 56 5.51 -3.95 -1.63
CA LYS A 56 6.14 -3.17 -0.56
C LYS A 56 5.08 -2.52 0.34
N PHE A 57 4.02 -1.92 -0.21
CA PHE A 57 2.98 -1.24 0.57
C PHE A 57 1.99 -2.18 1.27
N TYR A 58 2.14 -3.50 1.08
CA TYR A 58 1.32 -4.48 1.77
C TYR A 58 1.67 -4.48 3.27
N ALA A 59 0.70 -4.11 4.11
CA ALA A 59 0.81 -4.31 5.54
C ALA A 59 0.86 -5.82 5.82
N LYS A 60 1.75 -6.25 6.73
CA LYS A 60 1.82 -7.67 7.15
C LYS A 60 0.57 -8.15 7.89
N ASN A 61 -0.27 -7.21 8.31
CA ASN A 61 -1.48 -7.45 9.07
C ASN A 61 -2.68 -7.09 8.18
N GLU A 62 -3.79 -7.82 8.30
CA GLU A 62 -5.07 -7.62 7.58
C GLU A 62 -5.78 -6.29 7.95
N ALA A 63 -5.02 -5.23 8.24
CA ALA A 63 -5.57 -3.90 8.47
C ALA A 63 -6.14 -3.37 7.14
N PRO A 64 -7.40 -2.91 7.12
CA PRO A 64 -7.99 -2.39 5.91
C PRO A 64 -7.26 -1.11 5.46
N ILE A 65 -6.94 -1.06 4.17
CA ILE A 65 -6.45 0.17 3.53
C ILE A 65 -7.68 1.09 3.36
N HIS A 66 -7.76 2.15 4.16
CA HIS A 66 -8.84 3.14 4.14
C HIS A 66 -8.45 4.39 3.37
#